data_AF-A0A7J4AVB7-F1
#
_entry.id   AF-A0A7J4AVB7-F1
#
_cell.length_a   1.000
_cell.length_b   1.000
_cell.length_c   1.000
_cell.angle_alpha   90.00
_cell.angle_beta   90.00
_cell.angle_gamma   90.00
#
_symmetry.space_group_name_H-M   'P 1'
#
loop_
_entity.id
_entity.type
_entity.pdbx_description
1 polymer ?
#
loop_
_entity_poly.entity_id
_entity_poly.type
_entity_poly.pdbx_seq_one_letter_code
_entity_poly.pdbx_strand_id
1 'polypeptide(L)'
;QYDSAELRQWTKEAFKAETAIPTIKGKDDKKGGRGIRVDSKFKVTGPKRLVKGYHKRLCAERVFKKLKRQLNLENHHYRGLANVTIHACITLMCVLAVIIASYNAGKPKKVRSIRYWTA
;
A
#
# COMPACT_ATOMS: atom_id res chain seq x y z
N GLN A 1 -6.45 -19.34 -4.68
CA GLN A 1 -5.87 -18.77 -3.43
C GLN A 1 -4.41 -18.48 -3.72
N TYR A 2 -3.92 -17.24 -3.55
CA TYR A 2 -2.55 -16.86 -3.93
C TYR A 2 -1.50 -17.60 -3.09
N ASP A 3 -0.62 -18.38 -3.72
CA ASP A 3 0.60 -18.87 -3.08
C ASP A 3 1.66 -17.77 -3.14
N SER A 4 2.30 -17.49 -2.00
CA SER A 4 3.33 -16.46 -1.90
C SER A 4 4.75 -17.01 -1.99
N ALA A 5 4.93 -18.32 -2.10
CA ALA A 5 6.24 -18.97 -2.12
C ALA A 5 7.13 -18.43 -3.25
N GLU A 6 6.61 -18.37 -4.47
CA GLU A 6 7.33 -17.85 -5.64
C GLU A 6 7.74 -16.39 -5.45
N LEU A 7 6.82 -15.53 -4.98
CA LEU A 7 7.10 -14.13 -4.74
C LEU A 7 8.18 -13.93 -3.67
N ARG A 8 8.19 -14.77 -2.63
CA ARG A 8 9.24 -14.74 -1.59
C ARG A 8 10.60 -15.13 -2.16
N GLN A 9 10.62 -16.16 -3.01
CA GLN A 9 11.85 -16.64 -3.65
C GLN A 9 12.41 -15.57 -4.60
N TRP A 10 11.58 -15.05 -5.50
CA TRP A 10 11.96 -13.99 -6.43
C TRP A 10 12.48 -12.74 -5.71
N THR A 11 11.82 -12.30 -4.63
CA THR A 11 12.28 -11.13 -3.86
C THR A 11 13.66 -11.37 -3.26
N LYS A 12 13.91 -12.58 -2.77
CA LYS A 12 15.21 -12.96 -2.19
C LYS A 12 16.30 -12.97 -3.26
N GLU A 13 16.00 -13.47 -4.45
CA GLU A 13 16.95 -13.55 -5.58
C GLU A 13 17.23 -12.17 -6.18
N ALA A 14 16.17 -11.41 -6.52
CA ALA A 14 16.27 -10.13 -7.21
C ALA A 14 16.79 -9.00 -6.31
N PHE A 15 16.35 -8.96 -5.05
CA PHE A 15 16.62 -7.82 -4.17
C PHE A 15 17.46 -8.16 -2.94
N LYS A 16 17.83 -9.45 -2.75
CA LYS A 16 18.50 -9.92 -1.52
C LYS A 16 17.75 -9.49 -0.25
N ALA A 17 16.43 -9.34 -0.36
CA ALA A 17 15.57 -8.76 0.65
C ALA A 17 14.61 -9.81 1.22
N GLU A 18 14.21 -9.60 2.47
CA GLU A 18 13.22 -10.43 3.14
C GLU A 18 11.82 -9.83 3.00
N THR A 19 10.85 -10.70 2.75
CA THR A 19 9.47 -10.31 2.51
C THR A 19 8.66 -10.28 3.79
N ALA A 20 7.99 -9.15 4.03
CA ALA A 20 6.98 -9.02 5.08
C ALA A 20 5.60 -9.44 4.54
N ILE A 21 5.48 -10.65 3.98
CA ILE A 21 4.21 -11.20 3.49
C ILE A 21 3.65 -12.15 4.55
N PRO A 22 2.37 -12.03 4.95
CA PRO A 22 1.77 -12.92 5.93
C PRO A 22 1.30 -14.24 5.35
N THR A 23 1.42 -15.30 6.14
CA THR A 23 0.71 -16.56 5.92
C THR A 23 -0.55 -16.63 6.78
N ILE A 24 -1.62 -17.23 6.25
CA ILE A 24 -2.90 -17.41 6.97
C ILE A 24 -2.77 -18.62 7.91
N LYS A 25 -3.23 -18.45 9.15
CA LYS A 25 -3.28 -19.53 10.15
C LYS A 25 -4.21 -20.66 9.64
N GLY A 26 -3.68 -21.87 9.41
CA GLY A 26 -4.46 -23.06 9.03
C GLY A 26 -3.86 -23.91 7.90
N LYS A 27 -2.97 -23.37 7.07
CA LYS A 27 -2.19 -24.16 6.10
C LYS A 27 -0.76 -24.33 6.63
N ASP A 28 -0.43 -25.57 7.03
CA ASP A 28 0.89 -26.02 7.49
C ASP A 28 1.47 -25.34 8.74
N ASP A 29 0.94 -25.67 9.91
CA ASP A 29 1.63 -25.39 11.19
C ASP A 29 2.99 -26.12 11.31
N LYS A 30 3.24 -27.14 10.48
CA LYS A 30 4.49 -27.92 10.46
C LYS A 30 5.63 -27.29 9.64
N LYS A 31 5.33 -26.32 8.76
CA LYS A 31 6.33 -25.55 8.00
C LYS A 31 6.33 -24.10 8.47
N GLY A 32 6.44 -23.90 9.79
CA GLY A 32 6.53 -22.60 10.47
C GLY A 32 7.78 -21.81 10.07
N GLY A 33 7.94 -21.49 8.79
CA GLY A 33 9.04 -20.74 8.26
C GLY A 33 8.93 -19.30 8.73
N ARG A 34 9.82 -18.91 9.66
CA ARG A 34 10.55 -17.63 9.82
C ARG A 34 9.88 -16.28 9.47
N GLY A 35 8.59 -16.22 9.20
CA GLY A 35 7.88 -15.07 8.65
C GLY A 35 6.75 -14.58 9.55
N ILE A 36 5.94 -13.65 9.03
CA ILE A 36 4.78 -13.10 9.74
C ILE A 36 3.51 -13.92 9.44
N ARG A 37 2.60 -13.98 10.40
CA ARG A 37 1.31 -14.68 10.32
C ARG A 37 0.19 -13.67 10.54
N VAL A 38 -0.97 -13.90 9.94
CA VAL A 38 -2.18 -13.12 10.19
C VAL A 38 -3.28 -14.04 10.68
N ASP A 39 -3.90 -13.68 11.80
CA ASP A 39 -5.06 -14.39 12.34
C ASP A 39 -6.37 -13.95 11.66
N SER A 40 -7.47 -14.62 11.98
CA SER A 40 -8.81 -14.28 11.46
C SER A 40 -9.30 -12.90 11.89
N LYS A 41 -8.71 -12.30 12.93
CA LYS A 41 -8.98 -10.94 13.41
C LYS A 41 -8.00 -9.92 12.82
N PHE A 42 -7.29 -10.26 11.76
CA PHE A 42 -6.28 -9.45 11.09
C PHE A 42 -5.09 -9.02 11.98
N LYS A 43 -4.86 -9.71 13.10
CA LYS A 43 -3.69 -9.46 13.96
C LYS A 43 -2.47 -10.14 13.36
N VAL A 44 -1.40 -9.37 13.24
CA VAL A 44 -0.13 -9.82 12.66
C VAL A 44 0.80 -10.26 13.79
N THR A 45 1.31 -11.49 13.71
CA THR A 45 2.29 -12.03 14.67
C THR A 45 3.55 -12.48 13.93
N GLY A 46 4.71 -12.41 14.60
CA GLY A 46 6.01 -12.79 14.02
C GLY A 46 7.15 -11.83 14.41
N PRO A 47 8.30 -11.91 13.74
CA PRO A 47 9.46 -11.06 14.05
C PRO A 47 9.11 -9.56 13.98
N LYS A 48 9.43 -8.81 15.04
CA LYS A 48 9.07 -7.37 15.17
C LYS A 48 9.46 -6.54 13.95
N ARG A 49 10.64 -6.80 13.36
CA ARG A 49 11.13 -6.11 12.15
C ARG A 49 10.20 -6.29 10.94
N LEU A 50 9.71 -7.52 10.71
CA LEU A 50 8.82 -7.83 9.60
C LEU A 50 7.40 -7.31 9.85
N VAL A 51 6.92 -7.39 11.09
CA VAL A 51 5.62 -6.80 11.48
C VAL A 51 5.63 -5.29 11.25
N LYS A 52 6.71 -4.60 11.66
CA LYS A 52 6.89 -3.17 11.40
C LYS A 52 6.93 -2.87 9.89
N GLY A 53 7.61 -3.71 9.10
CA GLY A 53 7.63 -3.63 7.65
C GLY A 53 6.24 -3.77 7.02
N TYR A 54 5.49 -4.79 7.43
CA TYR A 54 4.12 -5.06 6.95
C TYR A 54 3.18 -3.88 7.21
N HIS A 55 3.25 -3.27 8.40
CA HIS A 55 2.40 -2.10 8.71
C HIS A 55 2.69 -0.87 7.85
N LYS A 56 3.85 -0.77 7.17
CA LYS A 56 4.10 0.30 6.20
C LYS A 56 3.16 0.23 4.99
N ARG A 57 2.59 -0.94 4.68
CA ARG A 57 1.54 -1.13 3.65
C ARG A 57 0.36 -0.18 3.84
N LEU A 58 -0.01 0.12 5.09
CA LEU A 58 -1.11 1.02 5.42
C LEU A 58 -0.91 2.42 4.82
N CYS A 59 0.32 2.85 4.57
CA CYS A 59 0.58 4.13 3.88
C CYS A 59 0.11 4.08 2.43
N ALA A 60 0.43 3.01 1.70
CA ALA A 60 -0.03 2.81 0.32
C ALA A 60 -1.55 2.65 0.25
N GLU A 61 -2.15 1.82 1.11
CA GLU A 61 -3.61 1.66 1.17
C GLU A 61 -4.35 2.99 1.41
N ARG A 62 -3.81 3.85 2.27
CA ARG A 62 -4.38 5.18 2.50
C ARG A 62 -4.27 6.10 1.29
N VAL A 63 -3.20 6.01 0.51
CA VAL A 63 -3.07 6.74 -0.77
C VAL A 63 -4.15 6.26 -1.74
N PHE A 64 -4.24 4.94 -1.97
CA PHE A 64 -5.28 4.37 -2.84
C PHE A 64 -6.69 4.74 -2.40
N LYS A 65 -6.97 4.70 -1.08
CA LYS A 65 -8.27 5.13 -0.54
C LYS A 65 -8.63 6.56 -0.94
N LYS A 66 -7.65 7.48 -0.99
CA LYS A 66 -7.90 8.86 -1.42
C LYS A 66 -8.06 9.00 -2.91
N LEU A 67 -7.21 8.34 -3.69
CA LEU A 67 -7.34 8.33 -5.14
C LEU A 67 -8.76 7.90 -5.53
N LYS A 68 -9.25 6.82 -4.92
CA LYS A 68 -10.59 6.29 -5.13
C LYS A 68 -11.70 7.24 -4.64
N ARG A 69 -11.64 7.70 -3.37
CA ARG A 69 -12.74 8.44 -2.73
C ARG A 69 -12.76 9.95 -2.94
N GLN A 70 -11.61 10.59 -3.12
CA GLN A 70 -11.48 12.05 -3.21
C GLN A 70 -11.15 12.52 -4.63
N LEU A 71 -10.56 11.65 -5.44
CA LEU A 71 -10.12 11.96 -6.80
C LEU A 71 -10.80 11.06 -7.84
N ASN A 72 -11.90 10.39 -7.46
CA ASN A 72 -12.76 9.58 -8.34
C ASN A 72 -12.02 8.57 -9.22
N LEU A 73 -10.95 7.94 -8.70
CA LEU A 73 -10.20 6.91 -9.44
C LEU A 73 -11.05 5.67 -9.78
N GLU A 74 -12.17 5.41 -9.10
CA GLU A 74 -13.04 4.27 -9.44
C GLU A 74 -14.20 4.64 -10.36
N ASN A 75 -14.55 5.92 -10.46
CA ASN A 75 -15.73 6.37 -11.18
C ASN A 75 -15.33 7.06 -12.49
N HIS A 76 -14.79 6.26 -13.41
CA HIS A 76 -14.33 6.74 -14.70
C HIS A 76 -15.47 6.74 -15.71
N HIS A 77 -15.94 7.93 -16.08
CA HIS A 77 -16.74 8.13 -17.30
C HIS A 77 -15.87 8.17 -18.56
N TYR A 78 -14.55 8.01 -18.42
CA TYR A 78 -13.59 8.05 -19.52
C TYR A 78 -13.61 6.74 -20.31
N ARG A 79 -13.81 6.84 -21.62
CA ARG A 79 -13.69 5.71 -22.55
C ARG A 79 -12.25 5.61 -23.06
N GLY A 80 -11.72 4.39 -23.13
CA GLY A 80 -10.39 4.08 -23.66
C GLY A 80 -9.29 4.03 -22.60
N LEU A 81 -8.36 3.07 -22.77
CA LEU A 81 -7.28 2.79 -21.81
C LEU A 81 -6.34 3.99 -21.61
N ALA A 82 -6.05 4.74 -22.67
CA ALA A 82 -5.20 5.92 -22.61
C ALA A 82 -5.78 6.98 -21.65
N ASN A 83 -7.07 7.28 -21.77
CA ASN A 83 -7.73 8.28 -20.93
C ASN A 83 -7.79 7.87 -19.46
N VAL A 84 -8.06 6.58 -19.19
CA VAL A 84 -8.01 6.03 -17.83
C VAL A 84 -6.61 6.13 -17.25
N THR A 85 -5.58 5.84 -18.05
CA THR A 85 -4.17 5.92 -17.62
C THR A 85 -3.77 7.36 -17.31
N ILE A 86 -4.13 8.31 -18.19
CA ILE A 86 -3.89 9.74 -17.99
C ILE A 86 -4.56 10.21 -16.69
N HIS A 87 -5.83 9.82 -16.47
CA HIS A 87 -6.53 10.16 -15.24
C HIS A 87 -5.82 9.58 -14.00
N ALA A 88 -5.41 8.32 -14.03
CA ALA A 88 -4.67 7.70 -12.93
C ALA A 88 -3.38 8.48 -12.62
N CYS A 89 -2.62 8.87 -13.64
CA CYS A 89 -1.41 9.69 -13.49
C CYS A 89 -1.73 11.06 -12.87
N ILE A 90 -2.75 11.76 -13.37
CA ILE A 90 -3.17 13.07 -12.84
C ILE A 90 -3.56 12.96 -11.37
N THR A 91 -4.38 11.98 -10.99
CA THR A 91 -4.80 11.81 -9.59
C THR A 91 -3.62 11.52 -8.65
N LEU A 92 -2.62 10.75 -9.11
CA LEU A 92 -1.39 10.52 -8.36
C LEU A 92 -0.58 11.81 -8.21
N MET A 93 -0.45 12.61 -9.28
CA MET A 93 0.20 13.92 -9.23
C MET A 93 -0.49 14.87 -8.25
N CYS A 94 -1.83 14.90 -8.19
CA CYS A 94 -2.55 15.70 -7.20
C CYS A 94 -2.19 15.33 -5.75
N VAL A 95 -2.05 14.03 -5.46
CA VAL A 95 -1.61 13.58 -4.12
C VAL A 95 -0.19 14.04 -3.82
N LEU A 96 0.73 13.93 -4.79
CA LEU A 96 2.11 14.41 -4.65
C LEU A 96 2.17 15.93 -4.44
N ALA A 97 1.39 16.71 -5.19
CA ALA A 97 1.31 18.16 -5.06
C ALA A 97 0.86 18.57 -3.64
N VAL A 98 -0.14 17.88 -3.08
CA VAL A 98 -0.59 18.10 -1.70
C VAL A 98 0.50 17.78 -0.67
N ILE A 99 1.27 16.73 -0.90
CA ILE A 99 2.40 16.36 -0.03
C ILE A 99 3.44 17.48 -0.07
N ILE A 100 3.86 17.91 -1.26
CA ILE A 100 4.87 18.95 -1.47
C ILE A 100 4.41 20.29 -0.85
N ALA A 101 3.18 20.73 -1.16
CA ALA A 101 2.61 21.95 -0.60
C ALA A 101 2.60 21.94 0.94
N SER A 102 2.32 20.79 1.54
CA SER A 102 2.31 20.65 2.99
C SER A 102 3.69 20.76 3.62
N TYR A 103 4.72 20.26 2.97
CA TYR A 103 6.09 20.43 3.46
C TYR A 103 6.59 21.85 3.23
N ASN A 104 6.36 22.43 2.05
CA ASN A 104 6.78 23.79 1.71
C ASN A 104 6.12 24.83 2.62
N ALA A 105 4.86 24.63 3.01
CA ALA A 105 4.16 25.52 3.92
C ALA A 105 4.45 25.26 5.41
N GLY A 106 5.40 24.39 5.75
CA GLY A 106 5.72 24.04 7.14
C GLY A 106 4.60 23.31 7.89
N LYS A 107 3.66 22.69 7.17
CA LYS A 107 2.46 22.02 7.72
C LYS A 107 2.47 20.51 7.41
N PRO A 108 3.45 19.73 7.91
CA PRO A 108 3.55 18.29 7.61
C PRO A 108 2.33 17.48 8.08
N LYS A 109 1.59 17.98 9.09
CA LYS A 109 0.32 17.39 9.54
C LYS A 109 -0.77 17.42 8.45
N LYS A 110 -0.65 18.30 7.45
CA LYS A 110 -1.62 18.49 6.35
C LYS A 110 -1.27 17.74 5.06
N VAL A 111 -0.15 17.01 5.04
CA VAL A 111 0.32 16.14 3.92
C VAL A 111 -0.77 15.18 3.42
N ARG A 112 -1.76 14.91 4.27
CA ARG A 112 -2.84 13.98 3.97
C ARG A 112 -4.19 14.63 3.63
N SER A 113 -4.32 15.94 3.71
CA SER A 113 -5.62 16.60 3.60
C SER A 113 -5.75 17.30 2.25
N ILE A 114 -6.25 16.59 1.23
CA ILE A 114 -6.51 17.21 -0.09
C ILE A 114 -7.44 18.40 0.08
N ARG A 115 -8.55 18.22 0.80
CA ARG A 115 -9.52 19.28 1.12
C ARG A 115 -8.91 20.52 1.77
N TYR A 116 -7.78 20.41 2.48
CA TYR A 116 -7.17 21.59 3.11
C TYR A 116 -6.48 22.50 2.09
N TRP A 117 -6.07 21.94 0.95
CA TRP A 117 -5.36 22.65 -0.12
C TRP A 117 -6.27 22.98 -1.31
N THR A 118 -7.51 22.52 -1.29
CA THR A 118 -8.50 22.73 -2.36
C THR A 118 -9.76 23.46 -1.87
N ALA A 119 -9.78 23.88 -0.59
CA ALA A 119 -10.82 24.72 -0.01
C ALA A 119 -10.28 26.14 0.12
#